data_AF-A0A2A6Z8C1-F1
#
_entry.id   AF-A0A2A6Z8C1-F1
#
_cell.length_a   1.000
_cell.length_b   1.000
_cell.length_c   1.000
_cell.angle_alpha   90.00
_cell.angle_beta   90.00
_cell.angle_gamma   90.00
#
_symmetry.space_group_name_H-M   'P 1'
#
loop_
_entity.id
_entity.type
_entity.pdbx_description
1 polymer ?
#
loop_
_entity_poly.entity_id
_entity_poly.type
_entity_poly.pdbx_seq_one_letter_code
_entity_poly.pdbx_strand_id
1 'polypeptide(L)'
;MTILPNIEEAMEDARNGKLSPYWQNNLKRECLHGELSAEERLALSELNCILSETPQWSSEEELCHDMENIGGRVRFCRFWDEHYSMVQLTEDRNGKYSTAYVLDPPHPDISSTRSFAL
;
A
#
# COMPACT_ATOMS: atom_id res chain seq x y z
N MET A 1 -19.27 11.46 -11.46
CA MET A 1 -18.30 10.44 -11.91
C MET A 1 -18.59 9.23 -11.04
N THR A 2 -18.89 8.07 -11.64
CA THR A 2 -19.23 6.86 -10.87
C THR A 2 -17.94 6.18 -10.41
N ILE A 3 -17.96 5.62 -9.20
CA ILE A 3 -16.83 4.87 -8.65
C ILE A 3 -16.99 3.36 -8.86
N LEU A 4 -18.09 2.92 -9.47
CA LEU A 4 -18.41 1.51 -9.67
C LEU A 4 -17.28 0.74 -10.38
N PRO A 5 -16.66 1.25 -11.47
CA PRO A 5 -15.55 0.54 -12.11
C PRO A 5 -14.34 0.34 -11.17
N ASN A 6 -14.05 1.33 -10.32
CA ASN A 6 -12.95 1.24 -9.36
C ASN A 6 -13.24 0.18 -8.28
N ILE A 7 -14.50 0.04 -7.87
CA ILE A 7 -14.91 -1.02 -6.93
C ILE A 7 -14.83 -2.40 -7.58
N GLU A 8 -15.23 -2.53 -8.85
CA GLU A 8 -15.15 -3.79 -9.60
C GLU A 8 -13.70 -4.27 -9.79
N GLU A 9 -12.80 -3.38 -10.18
CA GLU A 9 -11.35 -3.65 -10.26
C GLU A 9 -10.81 -4.08 -8.88
N ALA A 10 -11.17 -3.35 -7.84
CA ALA A 10 -10.75 -3.68 -6.48
C ALA A 10 -11.27 -5.03 -5.99
N MET A 11 -12.46 -5.46 -6.41
CA MET A 11 -12.99 -6.78 -6.10
C MET A 11 -12.19 -7.90 -6.78
N GLU A 12 -11.73 -7.69 -8.01
CA GLU A 12 -10.87 -8.66 -8.70
C GLU A 12 -9.54 -8.84 -7.96
N ASP A 13 -8.89 -7.74 -7.57
CA ASP A 13 -7.66 -7.79 -6.78
C ASP A 13 -7.90 -8.37 -5.39
N ALA A 14 -9.00 -8.01 -4.73
CA ALA A 14 -9.33 -8.49 -3.38
C ALA A 14 -9.56 -10.00 -3.36
N ARG A 15 -10.21 -10.56 -4.39
CA ARG A 15 -10.40 -12.02 -4.55
C ARG A 15 -9.07 -12.76 -4.71
N ASN A 16 -8.07 -12.10 -5.27
CA ASN A 16 -6.72 -12.65 -5.41
C ASN A 16 -5.82 -12.39 -4.18
N GLY A 17 -6.33 -11.68 -3.16
CA GLY A 17 -5.54 -11.28 -1.99
C GLY A 17 -4.52 -10.18 -2.28
N LYS A 18 -4.69 -9.42 -3.37
CA LYS A 18 -3.72 -8.44 -3.87
C LYS A 18 -4.14 -6.99 -3.65
N LEU A 19 -5.29 -6.73 -3.02
CA LEU A 19 -5.78 -5.37 -2.84
C LEU A 19 -5.04 -4.68 -1.67
N SER A 20 -4.03 -3.88 -2.02
CA SER A 20 -3.14 -3.27 -1.05
C SER A 20 -3.84 -2.26 -0.12
N PRO A 21 -3.22 -1.94 1.04
CA PRO A 21 -3.77 -0.94 1.96
C PRO A 21 -3.85 0.46 1.34
N TYR A 22 -2.95 0.76 0.39
CA TYR A 22 -2.99 2.02 -0.37
C TYR A 22 -4.28 2.11 -1.19
N TRP A 23 -4.58 1.08 -1.98
CA TRP A 23 -5.80 1.01 -2.80
C TRP A 23 -7.07 1.02 -1.97
N GLN A 24 -7.11 0.26 -0.87
CA GLN A 24 -8.24 0.28 0.08
C GLN A 24 -8.49 1.70 0.64
N ASN A 25 -7.44 2.44 0.97
CA ASN A 25 -7.56 3.82 1.45
C ASN A 25 -7.97 4.79 0.35
N ASN A 26 -7.52 4.59 -0.89
CA ASN A 26 -7.96 5.40 -2.02
C ASN A 26 -9.46 5.23 -2.27
N LEU A 27 -9.96 3.98 -2.30
CA LEU A 27 -11.40 3.69 -2.41
C LEU A 27 -12.22 4.33 -1.31
N LYS A 28 -11.76 4.24 -0.05
CA LYS A 28 -12.44 4.92 1.08
C LYS A 28 -12.55 6.42 0.86
N ARG A 29 -11.50 7.07 0.34
CA ARG A 29 -11.54 8.52 0.04
C ARG A 29 -12.52 8.84 -1.08
N GLU A 30 -12.52 8.06 -2.16
CA GLU A 30 -13.47 8.25 -3.26
C GLU A 30 -14.93 8.08 -2.79
N CYS A 31 -15.19 7.09 -1.93
CA CYS A 31 -16.50 6.87 -1.33
C CYS A 31 -16.97 8.01 -0.40
N LEU A 32 -16.03 8.75 0.21
CA LEU A 32 -16.35 9.87 1.10
C LEU A 32 -16.75 11.15 0.33
N HIS A 33 -16.41 11.25 -0.96
CA HIS A 33 -16.56 12.48 -1.73
C HIS A 33 -17.89 12.57 -2.52
N GLY A 34 -18.86 11.68 -2.28
CA GLY A 34 -20.18 11.77 -2.93
C GLY A 34 -21.25 10.87 -2.31
N GLU A 35 -22.50 11.08 -2.74
CA GLU A 35 -23.58 10.12 -2.48
C GLU A 35 -23.43 8.91 -3.42
N LEU A 36 -23.30 7.73 -2.82
CA LEU A 36 -23.20 6.47 -3.54
C LEU A 36 -24.58 6.02 -4.03
N SER A 37 -24.63 5.53 -5.26
CA SER A 37 -25.82 4.86 -5.79
C SER A 37 -26.11 3.55 -5.03
N ALA A 38 -27.31 3.00 -5.21
CA ALA A 38 -27.66 1.69 -4.64
C ALA A 38 -26.74 0.57 -5.15
N GLU A 39 -26.31 0.65 -6.41
CA GLU A 39 -25.40 -0.29 -7.05
C GLU A 39 -23.99 -0.18 -6.46
N GLU A 40 -23.47 1.04 -6.29
CA GLU A 40 -22.15 1.28 -5.68
C GLU A 40 -22.11 0.82 -4.23
N ARG A 41 -23.20 1.03 -3.47
CA ARG A 41 -23.35 0.52 -2.10
C ARG A 41 -23.34 -1.00 -2.05
N LEU A 42 -24.01 -1.66 -2.99
CA LEU A 42 -24.04 -3.12 -3.07
C LEU A 42 -22.64 -3.67 -3.38
N ALA A 43 -21.96 -3.10 -4.37
CA ALA A 43 -20.60 -3.49 -4.75
C ALA A 43 -19.60 -3.28 -3.60
N LEU A 44 -19.69 -2.17 -2.87
CA LEU A 44 -18.86 -1.93 -1.68
C LEU A 44 -19.15 -2.93 -0.55
N SER A 45 -20.40 -3.33 -0.37
CA SER A 45 -20.76 -4.35 0.61
C SER A 45 -20.14 -5.70 0.26
N GLU A 46 -20.15 -6.07 -1.02
CA GLU A 46 -19.52 -7.31 -1.51
C GLU A 46 -17.99 -7.24 -1.34
N LEU A 47 -17.36 -6.12 -1.72
CA LEU A 47 -15.92 -5.91 -1.51
C LEU A 47 -15.54 -6.07 -0.03
N ASN A 48 -16.30 -5.47 0.89
CA ASN A 48 -16.03 -5.61 2.32
C ASN A 48 -16.19 -7.05 2.82
N CYS A 49 -17.09 -7.83 2.22
CA CYS A 49 -17.21 -9.27 2.51
C CYS A 49 -15.93 -10.00 2.10
N ILE A 50 -15.45 -9.78 0.86
CA ILE A 50 -14.20 -10.37 0.36
C ILE A 50 -13.02 -10.00 1.26
N LEU A 51 -12.91 -8.73 1.66
CA LEU A 51 -11.84 -8.24 2.55
C LEU A 51 -11.87 -8.87 3.94
N SER A 52 -13.04 -9.30 4.42
CA SER A 52 -13.16 -9.98 5.71
C SER A 52 -12.75 -11.46 5.65
N GLU A 53 -12.84 -12.08 4.47
CA GLU A 53 -12.58 -13.51 4.28
C GLU A 53 -11.18 -13.77 3.71
N THR A 54 -10.67 -12.87 2.88
CA THR A 54 -9.42 -13.03 2.14
C THR A 54 -8.37 -12.06 2.68
N PRO A 55 -7.27 -12.55 3.30
CA PRO A 55 -6.13 -11.72 3.64
C PRO A 55 -5.57 -11.02 2.41
N GLN A 56 -5.29 -9.73 2.54
CA GLN A 56 -4.75 -8.90 1.47
C GLN A 56 -3.25 -8.67 1.65
N TRP A 57 -2.59 -8.26 0.57
CA TRP A 57 -1.21 -7.80 0.62
C TRP A 57 -0.98 -6.76 1.72
N SER A 58 0.13 -6.94 2.43
CA SER A 58 0.76 -5.89 3.21
C SER A 58 1.41 -4.85 2.29
N SER A 59 1.68 -3.67 2.85
CA SER A 59 2.42 -2.62 2.12
C SER A 59 3.81 -3.07 1.66
N GLU A 60 4.43 -4.03 2.34
CA GLU A 60 5.73 -4.57 1.93
C GLU A 60 5.61 -5.55 0.76
N GLU A 61 4.58 -6.39 0.74
CA GLU A 61 4.33 -7.33 -0.37
C GLU A 61 4.02 -6.59 -1.67
N GLU A 62 3.19 -5.55 -1.60
CA GLU A 62 2.92 -4.65 -2.73
C GLU A 62 4.23 -4.03 -3.26
N LEU A 63 5.04 -3.46 -2.36
CA LEU A 63 6.29 -2.82 -2.73
C LEU A 63 7.33 -3.81 -3.30
N CYS A 64 7.42 -5.03 -2.75
CA CYS A 64 8.23 -6.11 -3.32
C CYS A 64 7.80 -6.42 -4.75
N HIS A 65 6.50 -6.65 -4.95
CA HIS A 65 5.93 -6.99 -6.26
C HIS A 65 6.17 -5.88 -7.30
N ASP A 66 5.96 -4.62 -6.92
CA ASP A 66 6.18 -3.49 -7.82
C ASP A 66 7.64 -3.31 -8.20
N MET A 67 8.57 -3.52 -7.26
CA MET A 67 10.00 -3.49 -7.55
C MET A 67 10.42 -4.66 -8.44
N GLU A 68 9.91 -5.86 -8.20
CA GLU A 68 10.19 -7.03 -9.05
C GLU A 68 9.69 -6.81 -10.49
N ASN A 69 8.51 -6.21 -10.68
CA ASN A 69 7.95 -5.92 -12.00
C ASN A 69 8.81 -4.97 -12.85
N ILE A 70 9.59 -4.09 -12.22
CA ILE A 70 10.55 -3.21 -12.92
C ILE A 70 11.97 -3.80 -13.00
N GLY A 71 12.14 -5.06 -12.60
CA GLY A 71 13.42 -5.78 -12.55
C GLY A 71 14.33 -5.35 -11.39
N GLY A 72 13.76 -4.72 -10.37
CA GLY A 72 14.43 -4.31 -9.15
C GLY A 72 14.24 -5.30 -8.00
N ARG A 73 14.86 -4.99 -6.86
CA ARG A 73 14.72 -5.76 -5.61
C ARG A 73 14.60 -4.81 -4.43
N VAL A 74 13.79 -5.17 -3.44
CA VAL A 74 13.72 -4.46 -2.17
C VAL A 74 14.16 -5.37 -1.02
N ARG A 75 14.93 -4.83 -0.08
CA ARG A 75 15.25 -5.49 1.18
C ARG A 75 14.91 -4.57 2.34
N PHE A 76 14.13 -5.10 3.27
CA PHE A 76 13.78 -4.42 4.51
C PHE A 76 14.76 -4.83 5.61
N CYS A 77 15.38 -3.86 6.28
CA CYS A 77 16.16 -4.08 7.50
C CYS A 77 15.42 -3.42 8.67
N ARG A 78 14.78 -4.23 9.52
CA ARG A 78 14.14 -3.78 10.75
C ARG A 78 15.14 -3.92 11.89
N PHE A 79 15.45 -2.82 12.58
CA PHE A 79 16.46 -2.81 13.65
C PHE A 79 15.85 -2.95 15.05
N TRP A 80 14.55 -2.65 15.22
CA TRP A 80 13.85 -2.68 16.51
C TRP A 80 12.37 -3.06 16.31
N ASP A 81 11.80 -3.90 17.17
CA ASP A 81 10.37 -4.28 17.12
C ASP A 81 9.45 -3.23 17.80
N GLU A 82 9.99 -2.43 18.72
CA GLU A 82 9.26 -1.41 19.50
C GLU A 82 9.33 0.00 18.88
N HIS A 83 10.21 0.20 17.89
CA HIS A 83 10.37 1.46 17.18
C HIS A 83 10.10 1.23 15.68
N TYR A 84 9.22 2.03 15.07
CA TYR A 84 8.89 2.01 13.64
C TYR A 84 10.03 2.55 12.76
N SER A 85 11.24 2.69 13.30
CA SER A 85 12.41 3.06 12.52
C SER A 85 12.76 1.96 11.53
N MET A 86 12.71 2.30 10.24
CA MET A 86 12.92 1.39 9.13
C MET A 86 13.94 1.96 8.16
N VAL A 87 14.85 1.11 7.66
CA VAL A 87 15.67 1.43 6.49
C VAL A 87 15.27 0.48 5.37
N GLN A 88 14.85 1.06 4.25
CA GLN A 88 14.53 0.39 3.01
C GLN A 88 15.68 0.59 2.01
N LEU A 89 16.23 -0.52 1.53
CA LEU A 89 17.23 -0.54 0.46
C LEU A 89 16.57 -1.07 -0.81
N THR A 90 16.58 -0.29 -1.89
CA THR A 90 16.10 -0.70 -3.21
C THR A 90 17.27 -0.76 -4.19
N GLU A 91 17.27 -1.77 -5.05
CA GLU A 91 18.22 -1.94 -6.15
C GLU A 91 17.45 -1.89 -7.47
N ASP A 92 17.88 -1.04 -8.39
CA ASP A 92 17.29 -0.95 -9.73
C ASP A 92 17.88 -1.98 -10.71
N ARG A 93 17.29 -2.07 -11.90
CA ARG A 93 17.75 -2.95 -12.99
C ARG A 93 19.18 -2.69 -13.49
N ASN A 94 19.79 -1.57 -13.15
CA ASN A 94 21.16 -1.22 -13.49
C ASN A 94 22.15 -1.51 -12.34
N GLY A 95 21.67 -2.07 -11.23
CA GLY A 95 22.46 -2.31 -10.02
C GLY A 95 22.71 -1.05 -9.18
N LYS A 96 21.96 0.03 -9.41
CA LYS A 96 22.04 1.24 -8.59
C LYS A 96 21.21 1.05 -7.32
N TYR A 97 21.80 1.39 -6.17
CA TYR A 97 21.16 1.27 -4.87
C TYR A 97 20.57 2.61 -4.41
N SER A 98 19.35 2.60 -3.91
CA SER A 98 18.71 3.75 -3.25
C SER A 98 18.32 3.37 -1.83
N THR A 99 18.40 4.33 -0.92
CA THR A 99 18.05 4.11 0.49
C THR A 99 16.99 5.11 0.92
N ALA A 100 15.86 4.61 1.41
CA ALA A 100 14.86 5.40 2.12
C ALA A 100 14.89 4.99 3.59
N TYR A 101 14.83 5.96 4.49
CA TYR A 101 14.74 5.67 5.91
C TYR A 101 13.59 6.45 6.54
N VAL A 102 12.90 5.77 7.44
CA VAL A 102 11.99 6.37 8.41
C VAL A 102 12.68 6.17 9.74
N LEU A 103 13.01 7.25 10.43
CA LEU A 103 13.52 7.18 11.79
C LEU A 103 12.42 7.72 12.70
N ASP A 104 12.05 6.93 13.70
CA ASP A 104 11.28 7.46 14.81
C ASP A 104 12.10 8.57 15.45
N PRO A 105 11.53 9.77 15.62
CA PRO A 105 12.25 10.77 16.37
C PRO A 105 12.37 10.34 17.83
N PRO A 106 13.49 10.65 18.50
CA PRO A 106 13.62 10.43 19.94
C PRO A 106 12.59 11.24 20.77
N HIS A 107 11.82 12.12 20.14
CA HIS A 107 10.73 12.92 20.73
C HIS A 107 9.55 13.10 19.74
N PRO A 108 8.29 13.11 20.20
CA PRO A 108 7.09 12.98 19.35
C PRO A 108 6.83 14.10 18.32
N ASP A 109 7.64 15.16 18.26
CA ASP A 109 7.37 16.36 17.47
C ASP A 109 8.21 16.54 16.19
N ILE A 110 9.00 15.53 15.76
CA ILE A 110 9.84 15.67 14.55
C ILE A 110 9.77 14.44 13.64
N SER A 111 8.73 14.30 12.82
CA SER A 111 8.77 13.36 11.70
C SER A 111 9.66 13.92 10.59
N SER A 112 10.88 13.40 10.40
CA SER A 112 11.72 13.74 9.24
C SER A 112 11.90 12.55 8.32
N THR A 113 11.02 12.42 7.31
CA THR A 113 11.25 11.53 6.18
C THR A 113 12.26 12.21 5.23
N ARG A 114 13.38 11.55 4.95
CA ARG A 114 14.34 11.98 3.92
C ARG A 114 14.72 10.79 3.05
N SER A 115 14.59 10.97 1.74
CA SER A 115 15.01 9.99 0.74
C SER A 115 16.34 10.44 0.14
N PHE A 116 17.35 9.58 0.14
CA PHE A 116 18.63 9.82 -0.53
C PHE A 116 18.83 8.76 -1.61
N ALA A 117 19.01 9.21 -2.85
CA ALA A 117 19.51 8.36 -3.93
C ALA A 117 21.04 8.46 -3.93
N LEU A 118 21.72 7.32 -3.76
CA LEU A 118 23.18 7.20 -3.92
C LEU A 118 23.49 6.86 -5.39
#